data_AF-A0A4U1JCK7-F1
#
_entry.id   AF-A0A4U1JCK7-F1
#
_cell.length_a   1.000
_cell.length_b   1.000
_cell.length_c   1.000
_cell.angle_alpha   90.00
_cell.angle_beta   90.00
_cell.angle_gamma   90.00
#
_symmetry.space_group_name_H-M   'P 1'
#
loop_
_entity.id
_entity.type
_entity.pdbx_description
1 polymer ?
#
loop_
_entity_poly.entity_id
_entity_poly.type
_entity_poly.pdbx_seq_one_letter_code
_entity_poly.pdbx_strand_id
1 'polypeptide(L)'
;MEKDELAFAKANGKLLVESVKSSRSFAEATLDFRKLEAEFVERVGDDEFIALETRRRIAEHILMLAHDKRPPFDVFRETWNDLVRLGFSGIDRECSMSWFFADGCAYDERPDEGLAVLEPLLAKLERLLEGTRGTGEKYPAHFYENELEQLENLRDVLEAQKRGEVVPWQETRREDEAQQNTPKTPDEEQEGALWDEFVRARRAVYNTFAKSKDRSFADVAADYRRVEAEFTARAGEGQAFEECLFAMRAATAESIFMAAAETLGAPFAAWREGWDALVRSGFISDGEGWMHRGMYVQTCLANNEPEAGLAVIEPWITEIERQLQVPKKPLQPPGHTRAELKRQLEELHELRDKFMAMRGGGEQG
;
A
#
# COMPACT_ATOMS: atom_id res chain seq x y z
N MET A 1 13.17 -0.83 28.95
CA MET A 1 13.58 -0.93 27.53
C MET A 1 12.58 -1.74 26.71
N GLU A 2 12.53 -3.07 26.77
CA GLU A 2 11.59 -3.84 25.89
C GLU A 2 10.10 -3.54 26.15
N LYS A 3 9.72 -3.27 27.41
CA LYS A 3 8.35 -2.85 27.76
C LYS A 3 8.00 -1.44 27.29
N ASP A 4 8.96 -0.52 27.35
CA ASP A 4 8.75 0.89 26.99
C ASP A 4 8.72 1.04 25.47
N GLU A 5 9.59 0.31 24.77
CA GLU A 5 9.57 0.19 23.31
C GLU A 5 8.25 -0.40 22.81
N LEU A 6 7.75 -1.46 23.45
CA LEU A 6 6.44 -2.03 23.11
C LEU A 6 5.29 -1.04 23.39
N ALA A 7 5.38 -0.25 24.47
CA ALA A 7 4.39 0.78 24.78
C ALA A 7 4.43 1.91 23.74
N PHE A 8 5.62 2.35 23.34
CA PHE A 8 5.83 3.33 22.28
C PHE A 8 5.23 2.83 20.97
N ALA A 9 5.63 1.63 20.51
CA ALA A 9 5.14 1.04 19.27
C ALA A 9 3.61 0.93 19.23
N LYS A 10 2.97 0.53 20.34
CA LYS A 10 1.51 0.47 20.44
C LYS A 10 0.84 1.83 20.38
N ALA A 11 1.37 2.81 21.13
CA ALA A 11 0.81 4.16 21.17
C ALA A 11 0.98 4.85 19.80
N ASN A 12 2.15 4.73 19.21
CA ASN A 12 2.51 5.24 17.89
C ASN A 12 1.64 4.61 16.79
N GLY A 13 1.52 3.27 16.77
CA GLY A 13 0.68 2.56 15.81
C GLY A 13 -0.80 2.94 15.91
N LYS A 14 -1.34 3.10 17.13
CA LYS A 14 -2.70 3.60 17.33
C LYS A 14 -2.86 5.01 16.78
N LEU A 15 -1.88 5.89 17.03
CA LEU A 15 -1.95 7.27 16.60
C LEU A 15 -1.89 7.39 15.06
N LEU A 16 -1.05 6.59 14.40
CA LEU A 16 -1.00 6.50 12.93
C LEU A 16 -2.36 6.18 12.31
N VAL A 17 -3.06 5.18 12.84
CA VAL A 17 -4.39 4.79 12.36
C VAL A 17 -5.42 5.91 12.58
N GLU A 18 -5.32 6.64 13.68
CA GLU A 18 -6.22 7.76 13.95
C GLU A 18 -5.90 8.99 13.09
N SER A 19 -4.63 9.27 12.80
CA SER A 19 -4.19 10.45 12.06
C SER A 19 -4.52 10.41 10.57
N VAL A 20 -4.60 9.22 9.95
CA VAL A 20 -4.96 9.10 8.53
C VAL A 20 -6.46 9.35 8.27
N LYS A 21 -7.31 9.41 9.30
CA LYS A 21 -8.74 9.72 9.13
C LYS A 21 -8.93 11.05 8.42
N SER A 22 -9.79 11.08 7.40
CA SER A 22 -10.09 12.29 6.61
C SER A 22 -10.64 13.45 7.46
N SER A 23 -11.33 13.15 8.56
CA SER A 23 -11.87 14.15 9.48
C SER A 23 -10.83 14.85 10.35
N ARG A 24 -9.56 14.40 10.35
CA ARG A 24 -8.48 14.99 11.15
C ARG A 24 -7.58 15.85 10.29
N SER A 25 -7.30 17.06 10.78
CA SER A 25 -6.35 17.95 10.13
C SER A 25 -4.90 17.53 10.40
N PHE A 26 -4.00 17.94 9.51
CA PHE A 26 -2.56 17.78 9.69
C PHE A 26 -2.05 18.37 11.02
N ALA A 27 -2.55 19.55 11.39
CA ALA A 27 -2.14 20.25 12.62
C ALA A 27 -2.53 19.48 13.88
N GLU A 28 -3.76 18.95 13.94
CA GLU A 28 -4.22 18.13 15.08
C GLU A 28 -3.39 16.85 15.20
N ALA A 29 -3.16 16.15 14.08
CA ALA A 29 -2.35 14.93 14.08
C ALA A 29 -0.91 15.20 14.54
N THR A 30 -0.27 16.25 14.00
CA THR A 30 1.09 16.65 14.37
C THR A 30 1.20 16.95 15.87
N LEU A 31 0.21 17.66 16.43
CA LEU A 31 0.18 17.96 17.85
C LEU A 31 0.17 16.69 18.72
N ASP A 32 -0.62 15.70 18.34
CA ASP A 32 -0.69 14.43 19.06
C ASP A 32 0.65 13.65 18.97
N PHE A 33 1.30 13.67 17.81
CA PHE A 33 2.63 13.07 17.64
C PHE A 33 3.70 13.76 18.48
N ARG A 34 3.69 15.11 18.54
CA ARG A 34 4.63 15.86 19.39
C ARG A 34 4.39 15.65 20.88
N LYS A 35 3.14 15.44 21.32
CA LYS A 35 2.85 15.04 22.71
C LYS A 35 3.42 13.65 23.01
N LEU A 36 3.27 12.71 22.08
CA LEU A 36 3.82 11.36 22.21
C LEU A 36 5.35 11.38 22.28
N GLU A 37 5.99 12.19 21.43
CA GLU A 37 7.44 12.43 21.47
C GLU A 37 7.88 12.90 22.86
N ALA A 38 7.26 13.97 23.39
CA ALA A 38 7.60 14.52 24.69
C ALA A 38 7.46 13.48 25.81
N GLU A 39 6.35 12.72 25.82
CA GLU A 39 6.09 11.67 26.81
C GLU A 39 7.19 10.59 26.80
N PHE A 40 7.57 10.11 25.62
CA PHE A 40 8.53 9.00 25.52
C PHE A 40 9.98 9.45 25.63
N VAL A 41 10.31 10.66 25.18
CA VAL A 41 11.63 11.28 25.42
C VAL A 41 11.85 11.54 26.92
N GLU A 42 10.82 11.95 27.67
CA GLU A 42 10.95 12.13 29.13
C GLU A 42 11.17 10.78 29.85
N ARG A 43 10.48 9.73 29.42
CA ARG A 43 10.57 8.39 30.04
C ARG A 43 11.93 7.72 29.90
N VAL A 44 12.62 7.97 28.80
CA VAL A 44 13.92 7.33 28.52
C VAL A 44 15.06 7.97 29.33
N GLY A 45 14.82 9.13 29.95
CA GLY A 45 15.78 9.83 30.80
C GLY A 45 17.02 10.24 30.02
N ASP A 46 18.20 9.87 30.53
CA ASP A 46 19.50 10.27 29.98
C ASP A 46 19.99 9.37 28.82
N ASP A 47 19.17 8.43 28.34
CA ASP A 47 19.52 7.61 27.17
C ASP A 47 19.35 8.44 25.88
N GLU A 48 20.41 9.19 25.53
CA GLU A 48 20.44 10.06 24.36
C GLU A 48 20.16 9.33 23.04
N PHE A 49 20.58 8.06 22.95
CA PHE A 49 20.37 7.25 21.74
C PHE A 49 18.88 6.94 21.56
N ILE A 50 18.21 6.43 22.60
CA ILE A 50 16.79 6.11 22.52
C ILE A 50 15.95 7.39 22.39
N ALA A 51 16.35 8.48 23.05
CA ALA A 51 15.71 9.77 22.88
C ALA A 51 15.79 10.26 21.42
N LEU A 52 16.98 10.21 20.81
CA LEU A 52 17.16 10.59 19.40
C LEU A 52 16.35 9.72 18.45
N GLU A 53 16.37 8.40 18.65
CA GLU A 53 15.60 7.46 17.84
C GLU A 53 14.08 7.69 17.95
N THR A 54 13.60 8.00 19.16
CA THR A 54 12.20 8.37 19.38
C THR A 54 11.84 9.63 18.58
N ARG A 55 12.68 10.66 18.62
CA ARG A 55 12.47 11.91 17.84
C ARG A 55 12.47 11.65 16.33
N ARG A 56 13.39 10.81 15.83
CA ARG A 56 13.46 10.44 14.41
C ARG A 56 12.16 9.78 13.95
N ARG A 57 11.72 8.73 14.63
CA ARG A 57 10.49 8.00 14.27
C ARG A 57 9.26 8.90 14.27
N ILE A 58 9.15 9.82 15.23
CA ILE A 58 8.05 10.78 15.25
C ILE A 58 8.17 11.77 14.08
N ALA A 59 9.36 12.28 13.76
CA ALA A 59 9.57 13.16 12.61
C ALA A 59 9.28 12.46 11.27
N GLU A 60 9.67 11.18 11.12
CA GLU A 60 9.32 10.34 9.96
C GLU A 60 7.79 10.23 9.80
N HIS A 61 7.06 9.97 10.88
CA HIS A 61 5.60 9.89 10.83
C HIS A 61 4.93 11.23 10.51
N ILE A 62 5.44 12.33 11.04
CA ILE A 62 4.94 13.66 10.71
C ILE A 62 5.18 13.97 9.22
N LEU A 63 6.33 13.60 8.66
CA LEU A 63 6.60 13.77 7.23
C LEU A 63 5.65 12.92 6.37
N MET A 64 5.44 11.65 6.72
CA MET A 64 4.47 10.78 6.05
C MET A 64 3.05 11.37 6.12
N LEU A 65 2.67 11.96 7.26
CA LEU A 65 1.38 12.64 7.38
C LEU A 65 1.28 13.91 6.56
N ALA A 66 2.37 14.67 6.44
CA ALA A 66 2.39 15.85 5.61
C ALA A 66 2.28 15.46 4.13
N HIS A 67 2.90 14.35 3.73
CA HIS A 67 2.70 13.76 2.40
C HIS A 67 1.23 13.35 2.18
N ASP A 68 0.59 12.66 3.12
CA ASP A 68 -0.84 12.24 3.02
C ASP A 68 -1.83 13.42 3.05
N LYS A 69 -1.65 14.36 3.99
CA LYS A 69 -2.59 15.46 4.25
C LYS A 69 -2.36 16.70 3.39
N ARG A 70 -1.30 16.71 2.59
CA ARG A 70 -0.94 17.77 1.62
C ARG A 70 -1.10 19.19 2.20
N PRO A 71 -0.51 19.53 3.37
CA PRO A 71 -0.54 20.89 3.90
C PRO A 71 0.17 21.84 2.92
N PRO A 72 0.11 23.17 3.13
CA PRO A 72 0.87 24.11 2.32
C PRO A 72 2.35 23.71 2.24
N PHE A 73 2.96 23.85 1.06
CA PHE A 73 4.30 23.32 0.80
C PHE A 73 5.36 23.80 1.78
N ASP A 74 5.29 25.05 2.25
CA ASP A 74 6.25 25.56 3.24
C ASP A 74 6.23 24.76 4.54
N VAL A 75 5.04 24.31 4.98
CA VAL A 75 4.87 23.44 6.15
C VAL A 75 5.47 22.05 5.86
N PHE A 76 5.22 21.50 4.67
CA PHE A 76 5.80 20.22 4.26
C PHE A 76 7.34 20.28 4.25
N ARG A 77 7.91 21.34 3.67
CA ARG A 77 9.36 21.60 3.66
C ARG A 77 9.93 21.72 5.06
N GLU A 78 9.24 22.36 5.99
CA GLU A 78 9.66 22.43 7.40
C GLU A 78 9.73 21.04 8.04
N THR A 79 8.74 20.17 7.82
CA THR A 79 8.76 18.81 8.36
C THR A 79 9.94 17.98 7.83
N TRP A 80 10.26 18.12 6.54
CA TRP A 80 11.45 17.51 5.95
C TRP A 80 12.75 18.01 6.60
N ASN A 81 12.89 19.33 6.74
CA ASN A 81 14.07 19.94 7.35
C ASN A 81 14.25 19.51 8.82
N ASP A 82 13.17 19.36 9.57
CA ASP A 82 13.20 18.83 10.93
C ASP A 82 13.77 17.41 10.98
N LEU A 83 13.32 16.54 10.08
CA LEU A 83 13.83 15.17 9.97
C LEU A 83 15.31 15.14 9.55
N VAL A 84 15.70 15.92 8.55
CA VAL A 84 17.10 16.01 8.09
C VAL A 84 18.04 16.45 9.21
N ARG A 85 17.62 17.38 10.08
CA ARG A 85 18.43 17.81 11.24
C ARG A 85 18.66 16.69 12.26
N LEU A 86 17.73 15.76 12.40
CA LEU A 86 17.88 14.57 13.26
C LEU A 86 18.73 13.48 12.59
N GLY A 87 18.83 13.51 11.26
CA GLY A 87 19.43 12.48 10.44
C GLY A 87 18.58 11.20 10.38
N PHE A 88 18.96 10.29 9.49
CA PHE A 88 18.24 9.03 9.28
C PHE A 88 18.88 7.89 10.09
N SER A 89 18.06 6.94 10.53
CA SER A 89 18.53 5.75 11.25
C SER A 89 19.24 4.73 10.34
N GLY A 90 18.98 4.79 9.04
CA GLY A 90 19.55 3.89 8.05
C GLY A 90 19.31 4.36 6.61
N ILE A 91 19.94 3.68 5.65
CA ILE A 91 19.79 3.97 4.22
C ILE A 91 18.37 3.66 3.72
N ASP A 92 17.68 2.67 4.31
CA ASP A 92 16.27 2.38 4.03
C ASP A 92 15.38 3.57 4.34
N ARG A 93 15.54 4.15 5.54
CA ARG A 93 14.77 5.32 5.97
C ARG A 93 15.11 6.56 5.18
N GLU A 94 16.38 6.76 4.86
CA GLU A 94 16.80 7.86 3.98
C GLU A 94 16.14 7.75 2.60
N CYS A 95 16.07 6.54 2.01
CA CYS A 95 15.40 6.33 0.73
C CYS A 95 13.89 6.61 0.82
N SER A 96 13.20 5.96 1.77
CA SER A 96 11.75 6.11 1.90
C SER A 96 11.33 7.55 2.20
N MET A 97 12.03 8.24 3.10
CA MET A 97 11.70 9.61 3.48
C MET A 97 12.04 10.61 2.37
N SER A 98 13.15 10.39 1.65
CA SER A 98 13.48 11.19 0.47
C SER A 98 12.47 11.01 -0.65
N TRP A 99 11.96 9.77 -0.85
CA TRP A 99 10.90 9.50 -1.80
C TRP A 99 9.63 10.28 -1.45
N PHE A 100 9.14 10.22 -0.20
CA PHE A 100 7.95 10.98 0.21
C PHE A 100 8.12 12.48 0.00
N PHE A 101 9.27 13.02 0.36
CA PHE A 101 9.54 14.45 0.15
C PHE A 101 9.59 14.83 -1.33
N ALA A 102 10.31 14.07 -2.15
CA ALA A 102 10.44 14.33 -3.58
C ALA A 102 9.10 14.15 -4.34
N ASP A 103 8.27 13.19 -3.94
CA ASP A 103 6.92 13.03 -4.50
C ASP A 103 6.01 14.19 -4.12
N GLY A 104 6.07 14.65 -2.86
CA GLY A 104 5.37 15.87 -2.47
C GLY A 104 5.87 17.11 -3.22
N CYS A 105 7.17 17.22 -3.52
CA CYS A 105 7.70 18.25 -4.42
C CYS A 105 7.13 18.13 -5.84
N ALA A 106 6.93 16.91 -6.36
CA ALA A 106 6.30 16.70 -7.66
C ALA A 106 4.84 17.17 -7.64
N TYR A 107 4.08 16.81 -6.61
CA TYR A 107 2.70 17.25 -6.39
C TYR A 107 2.59 18.78 -6.29
N ASP A 108 3.48 19.42 -5.55
CA ASP A 108 3.52 20.89 -5.36
C ASP A 108 4.18 21.66 -6.52
N GLU A 109 4.58 20.97 -7.59
CA GLU A 109 5.26 21.55 -8.75
C GLU A 109 6.54 22.32 -8.35
N ARG A 110 7.36 21.68 -7.50
CA ARG A 110 8.65 22.17 -6.98
C ARG A 110 9.81 21.25 -7.40
N PRO A 111 10.03 21.04 -8.72
CA PRO A 111 10.95 20.01 -9.21
C PRO A 111 12.40 20.20 -8.75
N ASP A 112 12.88 21.45 -8.66
CA ASP A 112 14.26 21.73 -8.23
C ASP A 112 14.54 21.28 -6.78
N GLU A 113 13.55 21.41 -5.89
CA GLU A 113 13.69 21.00 -4.49
C GLU A 113 13.69 19.47 -4.34
N GLY A 114 12.87 18.77 -5.12
CA GLY A 114 12.86 17.31 -5.18
C GLY A 114 14.19 16.77 -5.73
N LEU A 115 14.66 17.31 -6.86
CA LEU A 115 15.91 16.89 -7.49
C LEU A 115 17.14 17.10 -6.59
N ALA A 116 17.17 18.22 -5.84
CA ALA A 116 18.26 18.50 -4.90
C ALA A 116 18.42 17.42 -3.80
N VAL A 117 17.35 16.71 -3.48
CA VAL A 117 17.36 15.58 -2.52
C VAL A 117 17.67 14.25 -3.22
N LEU A 118 17.10 14.01 -4.40
CA LEU A 118 17.25 12.74 -5.10
C LEU A 118 18.63 12.53 -5.72
N GLU A 119 19.23 13.55 -6.35
CA GLU A 119 20.49 13.39 -7.08
C GLU A 119 21.64 12.87 -6.19
N PRO A 120 21.88 13.44 -4.98
CA PRO A 120 22.94 12.93 -4.10
C PRO A 120 22.65 11.52 -3.57
N LEU A 121 21.37 11.21 -3.32
CA LEU A 121 20.95 9.91 -2.82
C LEU A 121 21.12 8.82 -3.89
N LEU A 122 20.70 9.08 -5.13
CA LEU A 122 20.92 8.16 -6.26
C LEU A 122 22.40 7.82 -6.42
N ALA A 123 23.27 8.84 -6.45
CA ALA A 123 24.73 8.64 -6.53
C ALA A 123 25.31 7.91 -5.31
N LYS A 124 24.68 8.00 -4.14
CA LYS A 124 25.04 7.21 -2.95
C LYS A 124 24.63 5.74 -3.13
N LEU A 125 23.41 5.48 -3.60
CA LEU A 125 22.90 4.13 -3.81
C LEU A 125 23.67 3.38 -4.90
N GLU A 126 24.04 4.04 -6.00
CA GLU A 126 24.88 3.45 -7.05
C GLU A 126 26.23 2.96 -6.49
N ARG A 127 26.89 3.79 -5.66
CA ARG A 127 28.15 3.42 -5.00
C ARG A 127 27.99 2.28 -4.01
N LEU A 128 26.90 2.26 -3.25
CA LEU A 128 26.60 1.17 -2.31
C LEU A 128 26.34 -0.13 -3.07
N LEU A 129 25.56 -0.08 -4.16
CA LEU A 129 25.31 -1.22 -5.03
C LEU A 129 26.62 -1.75 -5.61
N GLU A 130 27.48 -0.89 -6.15
CA GLU A 130 28.79 -1.29 -6.65
C GLU A 130 29.65 -1.96 -5.56
N GLY A 131 29.67 -1.39 -4.35
CA GLY A 131 30.39 -1.97 -3.21
C GLY A 131 29.85 -3.34 -2.76
N THR A 132 28.58 -3.63 -3.02
CA THR A 132 27.98 -4.94 -2.69
C THR A 132 28.31 -6.02 -3.72
N ARG A 133 28.65 -5.64 -4.95
CA ARG A 133 29.06 -6.56 -6.02
C ARG A 133 30.36 -7.25 -5.61
N GLY A 134 30.29 -8.55 -5.33
CA GLY A 134 31.43 -9.38 -4.92
C GLY A 134 31.40 -9.85 -3.46
N THR A 135 30.45 -9.38 -2.65
CA THR A 135 30.25 -9.86 -1.28
C THR A 135 29.52 -11.21 -1.20
N GLY A 136 28.86 -11.63 -2.29
CA GLY A 136 28.06 -12.87 -2.34
C GLY A 136 26.70 -12.77 -1.65
N GLU A 137 26.40 -11.65 -1.00
CA GLU A 137 25.11 -11.43 -0.34
C GLU A 137 24.07 -10.91 -1.35
N LYS A 138 23.00 -11.69 -1.59
CA LYS A 138 21.89 -11.33 -2.49
C LYS A 138 21.03 -10.18 -1.93
N TYR A 139 20.90 -10.10 -0.60
CA TYR A 139 19.94 -9.24 0.08
C TYR A 139 20.29 -7.73 0.04
N PRO A 140 21.57 -7.30 0.17
CA PRO A 140 21.93 -5.89 0.01
C PRO A 140 21.73 -5.38 -1.43
N ALA A 141 22.08 -6.18 -2.44
CA ALA A 141 22.03 -5.74 -3.84
C ALA A 141 20.60 -5.49 -4.33
N HIS A 142 19.67 -6.40 -4.03
CA HIS A 142 18.25 -6.28 -4.41
C HIS A 142 17.61 -5.01 -3.84
N PHE A 143 17.87 -4.70 -2.56
CA PHE A 143 17.37 -3.48 -1.94
C PHE A 143 17.81 -2.24 -2.74
N TYR A 144 19.11 -2.11 -3.03
CA TYR A 144 19.61 -0.94 -3.77
C TYR A 144 19.08 -0.89 -5.21
N GLU A 145 18.95 -2.02 -5.91
CA GLU A 145 18.37 -2.07 -7.26
C GLU A 145 16.91 -1.59 -7.27
N ASN A 146 16.11 -2.02 -6.29
CA ASN A 146 14.73 -1.58 -6.15
C ASN A 146 14.63 -0.08 -5.85
N GLU A 147 15.38 0.42 -4.85
CA GLU A 147 15.36 1.84 -4.49
C GLU A 147 15.84 2.73 -5.64
N LEU A 148 16.91 2.33 -6.35
CA LEU A 148 17.39 3.05 -7.52
C LEU A 148 16.31 3.16 -8.59
N GLU A 149 15.64 2.07 -8.94
CA GLU A 149 14.61 2.10 -9.98
C GLU A 149 13.44 3.01 -9.61
N GLN A 150 12.98 2.96 -8.35
CA GLN A 150 11.88 3.82 -7.86
C GLN A 150 12.28 5.30 -7.84
N LEU A 151 13.44 5.62 -7.30
CA LEU A 151 13.93 7.00 -7.19
C LEU A 151 14.31 7.58 -8.55
N GLU A 152 14.83 6.78 -9.49
CA GLU A 152 15.04 7.20 -10.88
C GLU A 152 13.74 7.55 -11.58
N ASN A 153 12.69 6.73 -11.41
CA ASN A 153 11.39 7.03 -12.01
C ASN A 153 10.85 8.37 -11.50
N LEU A 154 10.98 8.64 -10.20
CA LEU A 154 10.57 9.91 -9.62
C LEU A 154 11.47 11.09 -10.06
N ARG A 155 12.78 10.87 -10.21
CA ARG A 155 13.69 11.86 -10.81
C ARG A 155 13.23 12.22 -12.23
N ASP A 156 12.91 11.22 -13.05
CA ASP A 156 12.47 11.44 -14.43
C ASP A 156 11.15 12.26 -14.47
N VAL A 157 10.23 12.04 -13.53
CA VAL A 157 9.01 12.86 -13.35
C VAL A 157 9.36 14.31 -13.03
N LEU A 158 10.20 14.54 -12.04
CA LEU A 158 10.61 15.89 -11.64
C LEU A 158 11.35 16.62 -12.77
N GLU A 159 12.20 15.91 -13.52
CA GLU A 159 12.86 16.46 -14.70
C GLU A 159 11.87 16.81 -15.82
N ALA A 160 10.86 15.96 -16.05
CA ALA A 160 9.80 16.25 -17.01
C ALA A 160 9.00 17.50 -16.61
N GLN A 161 8.61 17.61 -15.34
CA GLN A 161 7.96 18.81 -14.81
C GLN A 161 8.85 20.05 -14.96
N LYS A 162 10.16 19.94 -14.69
CA LYS A 162 11.14 21.02 -14.89
C LYS A 162 11.22 21.48 -16.35
N ARG A 163 10.99 20.58 -17.31
CA ARG A 163 10.86 20.90 -18.75
C ARG A 163 9.49 21.44 -19.14
N GLY A 164 8.51 21.45 -18.22
CA GLY A 164 7.13 21.82 -18.47
C GLY A 164 6.29 20.73 -19.14
N GLU A 165 6.75 19.48 -19.10
CA GLU A 165 6.02 18.33 -19.61
C GLU A 165 4.94 17.89 -18.60
N VAL A 166 3.78 17.49 -19.10
CA VAL A 166 2.69 16.93 -18.28
C VAL A 166 2.90 15.43 -18.14
N VAL A 167 2.88 14.94 -16.89
CA VAL A 167 2.95 13.52 -16.57
C VAL A 167 1.52 13.05 -16.24
N PRO A 168 0.83 12.31 -17.11
CA PRO A 168 -0.62 12.12 -17.03
C PRO A 168 -1.15 11.43 -15.76
N TRP A 169 -0.33 10.67 -15.07
CA TRP A 169 -0.69 9.94 -13.86
C TRP A 169 -0.19 10.62 -12.58
N GLN A 170 0.61 11.68 -12.70
CA GLN A 170 1.12 12.41 -11.54
C GLN A 170 0.10 13.46 -11.15
N GLU A 171 -0.54 13.27 -10.01
CA GLU A 171 -1.40 14.29 -9.41
C GLU A 171 -0.61 15.53 -9.04
N THR A 172 -1.21 16.70 -9.25
CA THR A 172 -0.64 17.99 -8.88
C THR A 172 -1.60 18.79 -8.01
N ARG A 173 -1.05 19.64 -7.13
CA ARG A 173 -1.86 20.55 -6.31
C ARG A 173 -2.80 21.40 -7.15
N ARG A 174 -2.35 21.84 -8.33
CA ARG A 174 -3.15 22.64 -9.24
C ARG A 174 -4.40 21.90 -9.72
N GLU A 175 -4.27 20.61 -10.06
CA GLU A 175 -5.39 19.77 -10.47
C GLU A 175 -6.34 19.51 -9.30
N ASP A 176 -5.80 19.17 -8.13
CA ASP A 176 -6.57 18.96 -6.90
C ASP A 176 -7.36 20.21 -6.51
N GLU A 177 -6.72 21.38 -6.50
CA GLU A 177 -7.38 22.65 -6.20
C GLU A 177 -8.43 23.01 -7.27
N ALA A 178 -8.17 22.73 -8.54
CA ALA A 178 -9.15 22.95 -9.61
C ALA A 178 -10.37 22.02 -9.44
N GLN A 179 -10.15 20.77 -9.06
CA GLN A 179 -11.22 19.80 -8.79
C GLN A 179 -12.00 20.17 -7.53
N GLN A 180 -11.34 20.56 -6.44
CA GLN A 180 -12.00 20.98 -5.19
C GLN A 180 -12.83 22.25 -5.37
N ASN A 181 -12.41 23.17 -6.23
CA ASN A 181 -13.16 24.38 -6.56
C ASN A 181 -14.29 24.13 -7.56
N THR A 182 -14.37 22.95 -8.16
CA THR A 182 -15.48 22.56 -9.02
C THR A 182 -16.64 22.11 -8.11
N PRO A 183 -17.82 22.77 -8.17
CA PRO A 183 -18.97 22.34 -7.39
C PRO A 183 -19.33 20.91 -7.79
N LYS A 184 -19.40 20.01 -6.81
CA LYS A 184 -19.89 18.65 -7.04
C LYS A 184 -21.31 18.72 -7.60
N THR A 185 -21.58 17.88 -8.58
CA THR A 185 -22.94 17.67 -9.07
C THR A 185 -23.78 16.97 -7.99
N PRO A 186 -25.11 17.15 -7.98
CA PRO A 186 -25.98 16.44 -7.06
C PRO A 186 -25.80 14.91 -7.11
N ASP A 187 -25.47 14.36 -8.28
CA ASP A 187 -25.26 12.92 -8.48
C ASP A 187 -23.95 12.46 -7.80
N GLU A 188 -22.85 13.21 -7.92
CA GLU A 188 -21.58 12.92 -7.23
C GLU A 188 -21.70 13.04 -5.69
N GLU A 189 -22.48 14.01 -5.20
CA GLU A 189 -22.76 14.13 -3.76
C GLU A 189 -23.57 12.93 -3.24
N GLN A 190 -24.58 12.49 -4.01
CA GLN A 190 -25.38 11.32 -3.67
C GLN A 190 -24.57 10.02 -3.74
N GLU A 191 -23.72 9.87 -4.76
CA GLU A 191 -22.81 8.75 -4.91
C GLU A 191 -21.86 8.64 -3.73
N GLY A 192 -21.19 9.75 -3.36
CA GLY A 192 -20.29 9.79 -2.22
C GLY A 192 -21.00 9.44 -0.90
N ALA A 193 -22.20 9.96 -0.69
CA ALA A 193 -23.01 9.65 0.49
C ALA A 193 -23.41 8.15 0.53
N LEU A 194 -23.79 7.58 -0.62
CA LEU A 194 -24.14 6.17 -0.75
C LEU A 194 -22.93 5.27 -0.47
N TRP A 195 -21.75 5.62 -1.00
CA TRP A 195 -20.49 4.92 -0.74
C TRP A 195 -20.11 4.95 0.74
N ASP A 196 -20.18 6.11 1.39
CA ASP A 196 -19.88 6.27 2.81
C ASP A 196 -20.79 5.39 3.69
N GLU A 197 -22.09 5.35 3.38
CA GLU A 197 -23.03 4.50 4.06
C GLU A 197 -22.76 3.00 3.83
N PHE A 198 -22.43 2.61 2.58
CA PHE A 198 -22.04 1.24 2.25
C PHE A 198 -20.79 0.81 3.03
N VAL A 199 -19.75 1.65 3.06
CA VAL A 199 -18.51 1.37 3.81
C VAL A 199 -18.81 1.22 5.30
N ARG A 200 -19.68 2.07 5.87
CA ARG A 200 -20.12 1.94 7.28
C ARG A 200 -20.85 0.62 7.54
N ALA A 201 -21.79 0.24 6.67
CA ALA A 201 -22.54 -1.01 6.79
C ALA A 201 -21.63 -2.24 6.65
N ARG A 202 -20.74 -2.26 5.65
CA ARG A 202 -19.70 -3.28 5.46
C ARG A 202 -18.82 -3.43 6.70
N ARG A 203 -18.35 -2.31 7.27
CA ARG A 203 -17.54 -2.31 8.49
C ARG A 203 -18.30 -2.83 9.71
N ALA A 204 -19.62 -2.62 9.78
CA ALA A 204 -20.44 -3.17 10.86
C ALA A 204 -20.50 -4.71 10.79
N VAL A 205 -20.58 -5.29 9.58
CA VAL A 205 -20.46 -6.75 9.38
C VAL A 205 -19.09 -7.24 9.88
N TYR A 206 -18.00 -6.56 9.47
CA TYR A 206 -16.65 -6.88 9.93
C TYR A 206 -16.54 -6.90 11.45
N ASN A 207 -16.92 -5.80 12.09
CA ASN A 207 -16.85 -5.64 13.54
C ASN A 207 -17.68 -6.68 14.29
N THR A 208 -18.76 -7.18 13.68
CA THR A 208 -19.62 -8.21 14.29
C THR A 208 -18.94 -9.57 14.25
N PHE A 209 -18.38 -9.98 13.11
CA PHE A 209 -17.71 -11.28 13.01
C PHE A 209 -16.35 -11.28 13.72
N ALA A 210 -15.56 -10.19 13.63
CA ALA A 210 -14.26 -10.10 14.29
C ALA A 210 -14.35 -10.26 15.81
N LYS A 211 -15.50 -9.90 16.41
CA LYS A 211 -15.79 -10.10 17.84
C LYS A 211 -16.39 -11.47 18.17
N SER A 212 -16.90 -12.20 17.18
CA SER A 212 -17.69 -13.42 17.37
C SER A 212 -17.12 -14.57 16.55
N LYS A 213 -16.30 -15.41 17.19
CA LYS A 213 -15.69 -16.60 16.55
C LYS A 213 -16.68 -17.73 16.23
N ASP A 214 -17.92 -17.64 16.72
CA ASP A 214 -18.93 -18.70 16.58
C ASP A 214 -19.75 -18.59 15.28
N ARG A 215 -19.48 -17.59 14.43
CA ARG A 215 -20.21 -17.42 13.17
C ARG A 215 -19.61 -18.29 12.07
N SER A 216 -20.47 -18.92 11.28
CA SER A 216 -20.02 -19.64 10.09
C SER A 216 -19.61 -18.66 8.98
N PHE A 217 -18.69 -19.08 8.12
CA PHE A 217 -18.33 -18.32 6.92
C PHE A 217 -19.56 -17.99 6.05
N ALA A 218 -20.48 -18.95 5.89
CA ALA A 218 -21.68 -18.78 5.08
C ALA A 218 -22.56 -17.63 5.61
N ASP A 219 -22.69 -17.49 6.94
CA ASP A 219 -23.44 -16.39 7.55
C ASP A 219 -22.77 -15.03 7.31
N VAL A 220 -21.44 -14.99 7.43
CA VAL A 220 -20.66 -13.75 7.20
C VAL A 220 -20.73 -13.33 5.73
N ALA A 221 -20.57 -14.27 4.79
CA ALA A 221 -20.69 -14.00 3.37
C ALA A 221 -22.11 -13.55 2.98
N ALA A 222 -23.14 -14.16 3.58
CA ALA A 222 -24.53 -13.76 3.37
C ALA A 222 -24.83 -12.34 3.90
N ASP A 223 -24.22 -11.94 5.02
CA ASP A 223 -24.35 -10.56 5.54
C ASP A 223 -23.72 -9.54 4.58
N TYR A 224 -22.51 -9.80 4.07
CA TYR A 224 -21.87 -8.90 3.10
C TYR A 224 -22.70 -8.76 1.82
N ARG A 225 -23.20 -9.86 1.26
CA ARG A 225 -24.08 -9.84 0.08
C ARG A 225 -25.39 -9.11 0.33
N ARG A 226 -25.92 -9.18 1.54
CA ARG A 226 -27.15 -8.44 1.92
C ARG A 226 -26.89 -6.94 1.93
N VAL A 227 -25.75 -6.51 2.48
CA VAL A 227 -25.32 -5.11 2.43
C VAL A 227 -25.17 -4.68 0.96
N GLU A 228 -24.41 -5.42 0.14
CA GLU A 228 -24.27 -5.12 -1.28
C GLU A 228 -25.63 -4.98 -1.99
N ALA A 229 -26.56 -5.92 -1.78
CA ALA A 229 -27.87 -5.91 -2.41
C ALA A 229 -28.74 -4.73 -1.96
N GLU A 230 -28.70 -4.37 -0.67
CA GLU A 230 -29.39 -3.18 -0.15
C GLU A 230 -28.90 -1.91 -0.84
N PHE A 231 -27.58 -1.71 -0.89
CA PHE A 231 -27.00 -0.51 -1.49
C PHE A 231 -27.14 -0.50 -3.02
N THR A 232 -27.11 -1.67 -3.66
CA THR A 232 -27.40 -1.81 -5.09
C THR A 232 -28.83 -1.38 -5.41
N ALA A 233 -29.80 -1.75 -4.58
CA ALA A 233 -31.20 -1.37 -4.77
C ALA A 233 -31.46 0.14 -4.53
N ARG A 234 -30.55 0.82 -3.82
CA ARG A 234 -30.62 2.26 -3.53
C ARG A 234 -29.90 3.12 -4.55
N ALA A 235 -28.99 2.55 -5.33
CA ALA A 235 -28.28 3.27 -6.36
C ALA A 235 -29.26 3.78 -7.43
N GLY A 236 -29.06 5.03 -7.86
CA GLY A 236 -29.85 5.64 -8.93
C GLY A 236 -29.47 5.11 -10.31
N GLU A 237 -30.01 5.75 -11.35
CA GLU A 237 -29.60 5.51 -12.75
C GLU A 237 -28.52 6.53 -13.14
N GLY A 238 -27.49 6.12 -13.87
CA GLY A 238 -26.43 7.01 -14.37
C GLY A 238 -25.03 6.40 -14.28
N GLN A 239 -24.09 6.95 -15.05
CA GLN A 239 -22.71 6.42 -15.14
C GLN A 239 -21.98 6.47 -13.79
N ALA A 240 -22.12 7.55 -13.02
CA ALA A 240 -21.55 7.68 -11.68
C ALA A 240 -21.99 6.53 -10.74
N PHE A 241 -23.26 6.13 -10.83
CA PHE A 241 -23.78 5.00 -10.05
C PHE A 241 -23.26 3.65 -10.58
N GLU A 242 -23.00 3.48 -11.88
CA GLU A 242 -22.42 2.25 -12.43
C GLU A 242 -21.00 2.00 -11.88
N GLU A 243 -20.17 3.04 -11.84
CA GLU A 243 -18.81 2.98 -11.28
C GLU A 243 -18.85 2.68 -9.77
N CYS A 244 -19.74 3.38 -9.03
CA CYS A 244 -19.96 3.13 -7.61
C CYS A 244 -20.41 1.68 -7.32
N LEU A 245 -21.34 1.14 -8.12
CA LEU A 245 -21.82 -0.23 -7.99
C LEU A 245 -20.73 -1.26 -8.28
N PHE A 246 -19.88 -1.00 -9.28
CA PHE A 246 -18.72 -1.84 -9.56
C PHE A 246 -17.76 -1.88 -8.35
N ALA A 247 -17.45 -0.71 -7.78
CA ALA A 247 -16.62 -0.60 -6.58
C ALA A 247 -17.23 -1.33 -5.37
N MET A 248 -18.55 -1.24 -5.16
CA MET A 248 -19.25 -1.93 -4.06
C MET A 248 -19.17 -3.45 -4.19
N ARG A 249 -19.33 -3.98 -5.42
CA ARG A 249 -19.17 -5.41 -5.71
C ARG A 249 -17.76 -5.90 -5.43
N ALA A 250 -16.76 -5.15 -5.90
CA ALA A 250 -15.36 -5.49 -5.67
C ALA A 250 -15.00 -5.46 -4.17
N ALA A 251 -15.41 -4.42 -3.46
CA ALA A 251 -15.24 -4.27 -2.02
C ALA A 251 -15.95 -5.36 -1.19
N THR A 252 -17.09 -5.85 -1.67
CA THR A 252 -17.83 -6.97 -1.05
C THR A 252 -17.11 -8.29 -1.30
N ALA A 253 -16.67 -8.56 -2.53
CA ALA A 253 -15.92 -9.76 -2.88
C ALA A 253 -14.61 -9.87 -2.08
N GLU A 254 -13.87 -8.76 -1.96
CA GLU A 254 -12.67 -8.65 -1.13
C GLU A 254 -12.99 -8.99 0.33
N SER A 255 -14.05 -8.42 0.89
CA SER A 255 -14.43 -8.66 2.30
C SER A 255 -14.83 -10.11 2.57
N ILE A 256 -15.48 -10.77 1.61
CA ILE A 256 -15.80 -12.20 1.68
C ILE A 256 -14.52 -13.04 1.64
N PHE A 257 -13.60 -12.73 0.71
CA PHE A 257 -12.32 -13.41 0.64
C PHE A 257 -11.52 -13.26 1.93
N MET A 258 -11.42 -12.04 2.48
CA MET A 258 -10.73 -11.77 3.74
C MET A 258 -11.40 -12.44 4.93
N ALA A 259 -12.73 -12.54 4.96
CA ALA A 259 -13.43 -13.30 5.99
C ALA A 259 -13.09 -14.81 5.95
N ALA A 260 -12.90 -15.39 4.76
CA ALA A 260 -12.39 -16.77 4.65
C ALA A 260 -10.98 -16.90 5.23
N ALA A 261 -10.13 -15.88 5.04
CA ALA A 261 -8.79 -15.81 5.59
C ALA A 261 -8.72 -15.70 7.11
N GLU A 262 -9.56 -14.86 7.70
CA GLU A 262 -9.58 -14.63 9.15
C GLU A 262 -10.31 -15.73 9.93
N THR A 263 -11.20 -16.48 9.27
CA THR A 263 -11.90 -17.61 9.90
C THR A 263 -10.97 -18.84 9.91
N LEU A 264 -10.23 -19.02 11.02
CA LEU A 264 -9.41 -20.22 11.25
C LEU A 264 -10.27 -21.48 11.03
N GLY A 265 -9.99 -22.23 9.95
CA GLY A 265 -10.70 -23.46 9.61
C GLY A 265 -11.85 -23.31 8.62
N ALA A 266 -11.97 -22.19 7.90
CA ALA A 266 -12.86 -22.15 6.74
C ALA A 266 -12.51 -23.27 5.75
N PRO A 267 -13.49 -24.06 5.26
CA PRO A 267 -13.21 -25.11 4.29
C PRO A 267 -12.66 -24.50 3.01
N PHE A 268 -11.80 -25.23 2.29
CA PHE A 268 -11.22 -24.72 1.04
C PHE A 268 -12.28 -24.27 0.02
N ALA A 269 -13.47 -24.88 0.02
CA ALA A 269 -14.59 -24.44 -0.81
C ALA A 269 -15.00 -22.97 -0.57
N ALA A 270 -14.93 -22.49 0.68
CA ALA A 270 -15.20 -21.08 1.03
C ALA A 270 -14.14 -20.14 0.46
N TRP A 271 -12.86 -20.55 0.52
CA TRP A 271 -11.76 -19.82 -0.09
C TRP A 271 -11.89 -19.73 -1.61
N ARG A 272 -12.23 -20.85 -2.26
CA ARG A 272 -12.49 -20.89 -3.70
C ARG A 272 -13.67 -20.00 -4.09
N GLU A 273 -14.77 -20.03 -3.33
CA GLU A 273 -15.91 -19.14 -3.57
C GLU A 273 -15.53 -17.65 -3.45
N GLY A 274 -14.78 -17.29 -2.40
CA GLY A 274 -14.29 -15.92 -2.20
C GLY A 274 -13.34 -15.47 -3.31
N TRP A 275 -12.41 -16.35 -3.70
CA TRP A 275 -11.49 -16.11 -4.81
C TRP A 275 -12.22 -15.89 -6.14
N ASP A 276 -13.16 -16.77 -6.47
CA ASP A 276 -13.94 -16.66 -7.70
C ASP A 276 -14.79 -15.38 -7.73
N ALA A 277 -15.32 -14.96 -6.57
CA ALA A 277 -16.02 -13.68 -6.45
C ALA A 277 -15.08 -12.50 -6.74
N LEU A 278 -13.87 -12.53 -6.21
CA LEU A 278 -12.85 -11.49 -6.40
C LEU A 278 -12.36 -11.41 -7.85
N VAL A 279 -12.20 -12.56 -8.51
CA VAL A 279 -11.88 -12.62 -9.95
C VAL A 279 -13.03 -12.05 -10.78
N ARG A 280 -14.28 -12.44 -10.50
CA ARG A 280 -15.46 -11.94 -11.24
C ARG A 280 -15.70 -10.45 -11.06
N SER A 281 -15.33 -9.88 -9.91
CA SER A 281 -15.49 -8.44 -9.67
C SER A 281 -14.45 -7.61 -10.41
N GLY A 282 -13.48 -8.21 -11.11
CA GLY A 282 -12.40 -7.50 -11.80
C GLY A 282 -11.34 -6.92 -10.86
N PHE A 283 -11.45 -7.11 -9.54
CA PHE A 283 -10.54 -6.52 -8.55
C PHE A 283 -9.08 -6.94 -8.75
N ILE A 284 -8.84 -8.11 -9.35
CA ILE A 284 -7.51 -8.71 -9.50
C ILE A 284 -6.79 -8.23 -10.78
N SER A 285 -7.38 -7.35 -11.60
CA SER A 285 -6.78 -6.92 -12.88
C SER A 285 -5.62 -5.93 -12.73
N ASP A 286 -5.53 -5.18 -11.62
CA ASP A 286 -4.77 -3.91 -11.61
C ASP A 286 -3.59 -3.86 -10.62
N GLY A 287 -2.75 -4.89 -10.58
CA GLY A 287 -1.49 -4.89 -9.79
C GLY A 287 -1.65 -4.99 -8.27
N GLU A 288 -2.76 -4.52 -7.70
CA GLU A 288 -3.07 -4.57 -6.26
C GLU A 288 -3.49 -5.99 -5.78
N GLY A 289 -3.77 -6.90 -6.71
CA GLY A 289 -4.21 -8.27 -6.42
C GLY A 289 -3.11 -9.22 -5.93
N TRP A 290 -1.84 -8.79 -5.83
CA TRP A 290 -0.72 -9.68 -5.49
C TRP A 290 -0.87 -10.31 -4.10
N MET A 291 -1.32 -9.53 -3.10
CA MET A 291 -1.54 -10.02 -1.74
C MET A 291 -2.60 -11.12 -1.73
N HIS A 292 -3.73 -10.86 -2.40
CA HIS A 292 -4.85 -11.80 -2.52
C HIS A 292 -4.46 -13.07 -3.27
N ARG A 293 -3.74 -12.95 -4.40
CA ARG A 293 -3.18 -14.09 -5.14
C ARG A 293 -2.26 -14.92 -4.26
N GLY A 294 -1.33 -14.27 -3.55
CA GLY A 294 -0.41 -14.91 -2.62
C GLY A 294 -1.14 -15.66 -1.50
N MET A 295 -2.10 -15.02 -0.84
CA MET A 295 -2.93 -15.65 0.21
C MET A 295 -3.68 -16.87 -0.30
N TYR A 296 -4.32 -16.77 -1.47
CA TYR A 296 -5.05 -17.89 -2.07
C TYR A 296 -4.11 -19.04 -2.47
N VAL A 297 -2.98 -18.73 -3.08
CA VAL A 297 -1.95 -19.72 -3.46
C VAL A 297 -1.41 -20.45 -2.23
N GLN A 298 -1.09 -19.75 -1.14
CA GLN A 298 -0.66 -20.39 0.11
C GLN A 298 -1.76 -21.28 0.69
N THR A 299 -3.02 -20.86 0.57
CA THR A 299 -4.17 -21.66 0.99
C THR A 299 -4.31 -22.94 0.16
N CYS A 300 -4.15 -22.87 -1.17
CA CYS A 300 -4.13 -24.04 -2.05
C CYS A 300 -3.01 -25.02 -1.64
N LEU A 301 -1.83 -24.49 -1.30
CA LEU A 301 -0.70 -25.30 -0.85
C LEU A 301 -1.01 -26.01 0.47
N ALA A 302 -1.57 -25.30 1.45
CA ALA A 302 -1.93 -25.85 2.75
C ALA A 302 -3.06 -26.91 2.68
N ASN A 303 -3.94 -26.84 1.68
CA ASN A 303 -5.08 -27.75 1.52
C ASN A 303 -4.84 -28.87 0.50
N ASN A 304 -3.63 -28.99 -0.06
CA ASN A 304 -3.30 -29.96 -1.12
C ASN A 304 -4.18 -29.83 -2.38
N GLU A 305 -4.37 -28.60 -2.86
CA GLU A 305 -5.22 -28.28 -4.01
C GLU A 305 -4.37 -27.77 -5.20
N PRO A 306 -3.56 -28.64 -5.84
CA PRO A 306 -2.55 -28.21 -6.80
C PRO A 306 -3.12 -27.60 -8.08
N GLU A 307 -4.23 -28.12 -8.60
CA GLU A 307 -4.86 -27.59 -9.81
C GLU A 307 -5.38 -26.16 -9.58
N ALA A 308 -5.93 -25.88 -8.40
CA ALA A 308 -6.41 -24.55 -8.05
C ALA A 308 -5.24 -23.55 -7.86
N GLY A 309 -4.12 -24.01 -7.29
CA GLY A 309 -2.90 -23.21 -7.18
C GLY A 309 -2.29 -22.86 -8.54
N LEU A 310 -2.14 -23.86 -9.42
CA LEU A 310 -1.59 -23.69 -10.77
C LEU A 310 -2.47 -22.79 -11.64
N ALA A 311 -3.80 -22.88 -11.51
CA ALA A 311 -4.73 -22.00 -12.22
C ALA A 311 -4.53 -20.50 -11.92
N VAL A 312 -3.92 -20.16 -10.78
CA VAL A 312 -3.57 -18.78 -10.41
C VAL A 312 -2.14 -18.44 -10.77
N ILE A 313 -1.19 -19.36 -10.54
CA ILE A 313 0.24 -19.10 -10.76
C ILE A 313 0.59 -18.98 -12.24
N GLU A 314 0.09 -19.85 -13.12
CA GLU A 314 0.51 -19.85 -14.53
C GLU A 314 0.14 -18.56 -15.28
N PRO A 315 -1.10 -18.02 -15.14
CA PRO A 315 -1.41 -16.71 -15.71
C PRO A 315 -0.59 -15.58 -15.07
N TRP A 316 -0.24 -15.70 -13.78
CA TRP A 316 0.54 -14.69 -13.08
C TRP A 316 2.00 -14.67 -13.54
N ILE A 317 2.64 -15.83 -13.72
CA ILE A 317 3.96 -15.97 -14.35
C ILE A 317 3.95 -15.33 -15.74
N THR A 318 2.98 -15.70 -16.57
CA THR A 318 2.84 -15.16 -17.94
C THR A 318 2.73 -13.64 -17.94
N GLU A 319 1.95 -13.09 -17.01
CA GLU A 319 1.78 -11.64 -16.86
C GLU A 319 3.08 -10.94 -16.44
N ILE A 320 3.82 -11.49 -15.47
CA ILE A 320 5.12 -10.92 -15.05
C ILE A 320 6.14 -11.02 -16.18
N GLU A 321 6.22 -12.15 -16.90
CA GLU A 321 7.11 -12.30 -18.05
C GLU A 321 6.78 -11.27 -19.14
N ARG A 322 5.49 -11.05 -19.42
CA ARG A 322 5.03 -10.01 -20.35
C ARG A 322 5.48 -8.63 -19.89
N GLN A 323 5.29 -8.28 -18.62
CA GLN A 323 5.73 -6.99 -18.06
C GLN A 323 7.25 -6.82 -18.16
N LEU A 324 8.03 -7.85 -17.87
CA LEU A 324 9.49 -7.84 -17.98
C LEU A 324 9.98 -7.67 -19.42
N GLN A 325 9.22 -8.13 -20.42
CA GLN A 325 9.55 -7.93 -21.84
C GLN A 325 9.26 -6.51 -22.35
N VAL A 326 8.33 -5.78 -21.71
CA VAL A 326 8.06 -4.38 -22.09
C VAL A 326 9.29 -3.53 -21.77
N PRO A 327 9.85 -2.79 -22.75
CA PRO A 327 10.94 -1.85 -22.47
C PRO A 327 10.50 -0.82 -21.42
N LYS A 328 11.39 -0.51 -20.46
CA LYS A 328 11.16 0.58 -19.50
C LYS A 328 10.90 1.85 -20.31
N LYS A 329 9.67 2.36 -20.28
CA LYS A 329 9.35 3.66 -20.85
C LYS A 329 9.66 4.72 -19.78
N PRO A 330 10.23 5.86 -20.15
CA PRO A 330 10.28 7.01 -19.25
C PRO A 330 8.86 7.35 -18.78
N LEU A 331 8.72 7.83 -17.54
CA LEU A 331 7.45 8.32 -16.99
C LEU A 331 6.34 7.25 -16.94
N GLN A 332 6.67 6.01 -16.58
CA GLN A 332 5.65 5.03 -16.20
C GLN A 332 5.13 5.34 -14.80
N PRO A 333 3.82 5.11 -14.53
CA PRO A 333 3.28 5.24 -13.19
C PRO A 333 4.05 4.36 -12.21
N PRO A 334 4.05 4.72 -10.91
CA PRO A 334 4.65 3.89 -9.89
C PRO A 334 4.05 2.48 -9.96
N GLY A 335 4.92 1.49 -9.92
CA GLY A 335 4.54 0.09 -10.05
C GLY A 335 5.66 -0.81 -9.57
N HIS A 336 5.49 -2.12 -9.74
CA HIS A 336 6.55 -3.06 -9.41
C HIS A 336 7.80 -2.77 -10.25
N THR A 337 8.94 -2.62 -9.57
CA THR A 337 10.24 -2.49 -10.22
C THR A 337 10.56 -3.77 -10.99
N ARG A 338 11.40 -3.68 -12.03
CA ARG A 338 11.86 -4.89 -12.74
C ARG A 338 12.64 -5.82 -11.82
N ALA A 339 13.34 -5.27 -10.81
CA ALA A 339 13.98 -6.07 -9.77
C ALA A 339 12.95 -6.88 -8.97
N GLU A 340 11.89 -6.23 -8.49
CA GLU A 340 10.79 -6.87 -7.76
C GLU A 340 10.04 -7.89 -8.62
N LEU A 341 9.73 -7.57 -9.87
CA LEU A 341 9.08 -8.48 -10.82
C LEU A 341 9.91 -9.75 -11.06
N LYS A 342 11.24 -9.63 -11.20
CA LYS A 342 12.12 -10.80 -11.33
C LYS A 342 12.11 -11.66 -10.06
N ARG A 343 12.15 -11.05 -8.88
CA ARG A 343 12.05 -11.76 -7.60
C ARG A 343 10.73 -12.53 -7.49
N GLN A 344 9.62 -11.86 -7.78
CA GLN A 344 8.30 -12.49 -7.78
C GLN A 344 8.23 -13.65 -8.79
N LEU A 345 8.84 -13.50 -9.97
CA LEU A 345 8.90 -14.57 -10.97
C LEU A 345 9.67 -15.80 -10.46
N GLU A 346 10.81 -15.59 -9.78
CA GLU A 346 11.57 -16.68 -9.13
C GLU A 346 10.70 -17.41 -8.09
N GLU A 347 10.03 -16.66 -7.20
CA GLU A 347 9.16 -17.21 -6.15
C GLU A 347 7.95 -17.98 -6.73
N LEU A 348 7.36 -17.47 -7.81
CA LEU A 348 6.26 -18.13 -8.50
C LEU A 348 6.69 -19.41 -9.22
N HIS A 349 7.89 -19.44 -9.80
CA HIS A 349 8.44 -20.68 -10.36
C HIS A 349 8.66 -21.73 -9.28
N GLU A 350 9.19 -21.37 -8.10
CA GLU A 350 9.32 -22.31 -6.99
C GLU A 350 7.95 -22.86 -6.52
N LEU A 351 6.93 -22.00 -6.46
CA LEU A 351 5.57 -22.41 -6.10
C LEU A 351 4.94 -23.32 -7.16
N ARG A 352 5.12 -23.00 -8.45
CA ARG A 352 4.70 -23.87 -9.56
C ARG A 352 5.31 -25.26 -9.44
N ASP A 353 6.62 -25.33 -9.21
CA ASP A 353 7.34 -26.60 -9.12
C ASP A 353 6.85 -27.43 -7.93
N LYS A 354 6.54 -26.79 -6.79
CA LYS A 354 5.89 -27.45 -5.64
C LYS A 354 4.53 -28.04 -6.01
N PHE A 355 3.65 -27.29 -6.68
CA PHE A 355 2.35 -27.82 -7.10
C PHE A 355 2.44 -28.94 -8.14
N MET A 356 3.39 -28.84 -9.08
CA MET A 356 3.66 -29.89 -10.05
C MET A 356 4.12 -31.18 -9.37
N ALA A 357 4.97 -31.07 -8.33
CA ALA A 357 5.39 -32.22 -7.53
C ALA A 357 4.21 -32.86 -6.76
N MET A 358 3.33 -32.04 -6.19
CA MET A 358 2.12 -32.51 -5.49
C MET A 358 1.17 -33.27 -6.42
N ARG A 359 1.02 -32.80 -7.67
CA ARG A 359 0.22 -33.47 -8.70
C ARG A 359 0.75 -34.87 -9.02
N GLY A 360 2.07 -35.03 -9.13
CA GLY A 360 2.70 -36.33 -9.40
C GLY A 360 2.73 -37.29 -8.20
N GLY A 361 2.73 -36.77 -6.98
CA GLY A 361 2.72 -37.58 -5.75
C GLY A 361 1.38 -38.25 -5.42
N GLY A 362 0.27 -37.76 -5.98
CA GLY A 362 -1.06 -38.33 -5.79
C GLY A 362 -1.33 -39.62 -6.57
N GLU A 363 -0.48 -39.98 -7.54
CA GLU A 363 -0.66 -41.17 -8.40
C GLU A 363 -0.03 -42.45 -7.84
N GLN A 364 0.62 -42.41 -6.66
CA GLN A 364 1.28 -43.58 -6.04
C GLN A 364 0.66 -44.05 -4.71
N GLY A 365 -0.55 -43.58 -4.37
CA GLY A 365 -1.25 -43.91 -3.12
C GLY A 365 -2.36 -44.94 -3.26
#